data_AF-A0A4Q9MCD0-F1
#
_entry.id   AF-A0A4Q9MCD0-F1
#
_cell.length_a   1.000
_cell.length_b   1.000
_cell.length_c   1.000
_cell.angle_alpha   90.00
_cell.angle_beta   90.00
_cell.angle_gamma   90.00
#
_symmetry.space_group_name_H-M   'P 1'
#
loop_
_entity.id
_entity.type
_entity.pdbx_description
1 polymer ?
#
loop_
_entity_poly.entity_id
_entity_poly.type
_entity_poly.pdbx_seq_one_letter_code
_entity_poly.pdbx_strand_id
1 'polypeptide(L)'
;MSAVALLARTRLCTSSALALAQCSGCHAAAIRASLATQQRRFYAKPAKKSKSKEDATSHKKGGKGVSTDDLVPASQRIASSADYKNTESKMQGVLEWYRKEVAALETRATGRVTPAVLSPVRVKLPGATDARGVRLEEVATVGVKDGTTLLVTVFEEHTLKYVEQAIYDAKLPSITPQKVDTRTIKIPIPKPTVETRNALYTTASRQAEDVRVQLRKLHQALLKKADINKHSADFSTYQALNDQCMSELEQILAHLKKSTG
;
A
#
# COMPACT_ATOMS: atom_id res chain seq x y z
N MET A 1 -50.88 41.77 -12.46
CA MET A 1 -50.63 42.83 -11.45
C MET A 1 -51.32 42.37 -10.18
N SER A 2 -50.64 41.56 -9.35
CA SER A 2 -50.06 41.93 -8.02
C SER A 2 -51.14 42.28 -6.99
N ALA A 3 -51.18 41.82 -5.73
CA ALA A 3 -50.36 40.96 -4.87
C ALA A 3 -51.25 40.58 -3.63
N VAL A 4 -51.31 39.31 -3.19
CA VAL A 4 -50.66 38.69 -2.00
C VAL A 4 -50.76 39.45 -0.65
N ALA A 5 -51.45 38.86 0.34
CA ALA A 5 -51.02 38.78 1.74
C ALA A 5 -51.92 37.81 2.54
N LEU A 6 -51.36 36.73 3.08
CA LEU A 6 -52.02 35.72 3.92
C LEU A 6 -51.14 35.48 5.15
N LEU A 7 -51.63 35.77 6.36
CA LEU A 7 -50.96 35.42 7.62
C LEU A 7 -52.02 35.11 8.69
N ALA A 8 -52.18 33.81 8.97
CA ALA A 8 -53.05 33.27 10.00
C ALA A 8 -52.26 32.95 11.28
N ARG A 9 -52.94 33.16 12.41
CA ARG A 9 -52.49 33.05 13.80
C ARG A 9 -52.78 31.65 14.38
N THR A 10 -51.90 31.15 15.25
CA THR A 10 -52.17 30.31 16.46
C THR A 10 -50.88 30.32 17.31
N ARG A 11 -50.76 30.99 18.46
CA ARG A 11 -51.23 30.81 19.86
C ARG A 11 -50.68 29.59 20.66
N LEU A 12 -49.75 29.92 21.58
CA LEU A 12 -49.51 29.48 22.98
C LEU A 12 -49.00 28.06 23.33
N CYS A 13 -47.87 28.03 24.07
CA CYS A 13 -47.55 27.07 25.16
C CYS A 13 -46.37 27.67 26.00
N THR A 14 -46.60 28.47 27.04
CA THR A 14 -46.66 28.14 28.49
C THR A 14 -45.46 27.37 29.09
N SER A 15 -44.60 28.15 29.77
CA SER A 15 -44.11 28.04 31.16
C SER A 15 -43.35 26.81 31.70
N SER A 16 -42.35 27.17 32.51
CA SER A 16 -41.91 26.57 33.78
C SER A 16 -40.69 25.63 33.77
N ALA A 17 -39.57 26.26 34.11
CA ALA A 17 -38.40 25.64 34.70
C ALA A 17 -38.69 25.21 36.16
N LEU A 18 -38.26 24.00 36.51
CA LEU A 18 -38.02 23.52 37.88
C LEU A 18 -36.65 22.82 37.84
N ALA A 19 -35.59 23.42 38.38
CA ALA A 19 -35.19 23.43 39.79
C ALA A 19 -34.64 22.06 40.26
N LEU A 20 -33.32 21.89 40.05
CA LEU A 20 -32.47 20.92 40.74
C LEU A 20 -32.05 21.51 42.08
N ALA A 21 -32.35 20.82 43.17
CA ALA A 21 -31.86 21.12 44.51
C ALA A 21 -30.68 20.21 44.87
N GLN A 22 -29.56 20.84 45.28
CA GLN A 22 -28.69 20.57 46.45
C GLN A 22 -28.22 19.11 46.69
N CYS A 23 -27.03 18.78 47.19
CA CYS A 23 -25.78 19.44 47.58
C CYS A 23 -24.88 18.27 48.05
N SER A 24 -23.59 18.25 47.70
CA SER A 24 -22.50 17.79 48.59
C SER A 24 -21.15 17.96 47.90
N GLY A 25 -20.80 19.22 47.63
CA GLY A 25 -19.45 19.63 47.30
C GLY A 25 -18.91 20.51 48.42
N CYS A 26 -18.06 19.96 49.28
CA CYS A 26 -17.19 20.72 50.16
C CYS A 26 -15.76 20.24 49.92
N HIS A 27 -14.99 20.95 49.10
CA HIS A 27 -13.76 21.60 49.55
C HIS A 27 -13.08 22.34 48.40
N ALA A 28 -12.84 23.61 48.70
CA ALA A 28 -12.13 24.57 47.89
C ALA A 28 -10.64 24.23 47.82
N ALA A 29 -10.02 24.47 46.67
CA ALA A 29 -8.71 25.12 46.58
C ALA A 29 -8.41 25.45 45.12
N ALA A 30 -8.68 26.70 44.74
CA ALA A 30 -7.97 27.36 43.66
C ALA A 30 -6.66 27.91 44.24
N ILE A 31 -5.51 27.49 43.69
CA ILE A 31 -4.25 28.22 43.83
C ILE A 31 -3.87 28.70 42.43
N ARG A 32 -3.89 30.02 42.26
CA ARG A 32 -3.31 30.73 41.13
C ARG A 32 -1.79 30.85 41.31
N ALA A 33 -1.10 30.64 40.20
CA ALA A 33 0.06 31.38 39.70
C ALA A 33 1.46 31.17 40.32
N SER A 34 2.40 31.16 39.36
CA SER A 34 3.82 31.56 39.41
C SER A 34 4.85 30.52 39.86
N LEU A 35 5.54 29.98 38.85
CA LEU A 35 6.96 29.61 38.76
C LEU A 35 7.07 28.82 37.44
N ALA A 36 7.19 29.45 36.27
CA ALA A 36 8.47 29.85 35.67
C ALA A 36 9.62 28.89 36.03
N THR A 37 10.30 28.35 35.00
CA THR A 37 11.43 27.35 35.03
C THR A 37 10.92 25.91 34.93
N GLN A 38 11.02 25.10 33.86
CA GLN A 38 11.93 25.00 32.71
C GLN A 38 11.18 24.31 31.55
N GLN A 39 10.87 25.03 30.46
CA GLN A 39 10.65 24.40 29.17
C GLN A 39 12.02 24.20 28.51
N ARG A 40 12.58 22.99 28.55
CA ARG A 40 13.74 22.67 27.70
C ARG A 40 13.27 22.46 26.27
N ARG A 41 13.15 23.56 25.53
CA ARG A 41 13.17 23.54 24.07
C ARG A 41 14.55 23.04 23.63
N PHE A 42 14.65 21.79 23.19
CA PHE A 42 15.82 21.33 22.45
C PHE A 42 15.79 21.95 21.04
N TYR A 43 16.33 23.17 20.91
CA TYR A 43 16.88 23.64 19.63
C TYR A 43 18.36 23.26 19.61
N ALA A 44 18.69 22.13 19.01
CA ALA A 44 20.08 21.84 18.66
C ALA A 44 20.45 22.65 17.41
N LYS A 45 21.25 23.70 17.59
CA LYS A 45 21.97 24.39 16.51
C LYS A 45 23.02 23.43 15.93
N PRO A 46 23.16 23.26 14.59
CA PRO A 46 24.31 22.57 14.05
C PRO A 46 25.57 23.41 14.29
N ALA A 47 26.52 22.85 15.02
CA ALA A 47 27.82 23.46 15.27
C ALA A 47 28.64 23.49 13.97
N LYS A 48 29.08 24.70 13.62
CA LYS A 48 30.02 25.00 12.54
C LYS A 48 31.35 24.32 12.87
N LYS A 49 31.74 23.28 12.13
CA LYS A 49 33.02 22.57 12.30
C LYS A 49 34.15 23.49 11.86
N SER A 50 34.83 24.10 12.81
CA SER A 50 36.05 24.87 12.61
C SER A 50 37.19 23.96 12.18
N LYS A 51 37.92 24.37 11.15
CA LYS A 51 39.25 23.88 10.79
C LYS A 51 40.14 23.84 12.03
N SER A 52 40.56 22.66 12.45
CA SER A 52 41.80 22.46 13.20
C SER A 52 42.86 21.92 12.25
N LYS A 53 43.95 22.67 12.20
CA LYS A 53 45.18 22.41 11.48
C LYS A 53 46.02 21.50 12.37
N GLU A 54 46.32 20.29 11.93
CA GLU A 54 47.32 19.43 12.55
C GLU A 54 48.43 19.21 11.52
N ASP A 55 49.54 19.91 11.76
CA ASP A 55 50.82 19.68 11.10
C ASP A 55 51.56 18.62 11.94
N ALA A 56 51.79 17.42 11.40
CA ALA A 56 52.86 16.52 11.83
C ALA A 56 53.21 15.55 10.70
N THR A 57 54.39 15.75 10.14
CA THR A 57 55.06 14.91 9.16
C THR A 57 55.27 13.50 9.69
N SER A 58 54.88 12.49 8.92
CA SER A 58 55.56 11.19 8.94
C SER A 58 55.82 10.75 7.50
N HIS A 59 57.10 10.58 7.18
CA HIS A 59 57.53 9.90 5.97
C HIS A 59 57.07 8.43 6.04
N LYS A 60 56.13 8.06 5.16
CA LYS A 60 55.86 6.66 4.83
C LYS A 60 55.86 6.51 3.32
N LYS A 61 56.95 5.94 2.80
CA LYS A 61 56.97 5.28 1.48
C LYS A 61 55.89 4.20 1.49
N GLY A 62 54.99 4.22 0.52
CA GLY A 62 53.95 3.20 0.32
C GLY A 62 53.04 3.61 -0.82
N GLY A 63 52.93 2.76 -1.85
CA GLY A 63 52.42 3.12 -3.17
C GLY A 63 51.02 3.75 -3.22
N LYS A 64 50.77 4.50 -4.30
CA LYS A 64 49.43 4.90 -4.72
C LYS A 64 48.61 3.64 -5.01
N GLY A 65 47.96 3.08 -3.99
CA GLY A 65 46.89 2.12 -4.17
C GLY A 65 45.72 2.86 -4.80
N VAL A 66 45.55 2.74 -6.11
CA VAL A 66 44.31 3.12 -6.78
C VAL A 66 43.22 2.26 -6.14
N SER A 67 42.15 2.89 -5.64
CA SER A 67 41.00 2.14 -5.13
C SER A 67 40.52 1.23 -6.26
N THR A 68 40.28 -0.05 -5.98
CA THR A 68 39.80 -0.99 -7.00
C THR A 68 38.47 -0.55 -7.62
N ASP A 69 37.74 0.35 -6.95
CA ASP A 69 36.53 1.00 -7.48
C ASP A 69 36.81 2.00 -8.63
N ASP A 70 38.04 2.52 -8.77
CA ASP A 70 38.42 3.49 -9.83
C ASP A 70 38.96 2.80 -11.11
N LEU A 71 39.22 1.49 -11.05
CA LEU A 71 39.73 0.68 -12.16
C LEU A 71 38.62 0.12 -13.06
N VAL A 72 37.49 0.83 -13.15
CA VAL A 72 36.40 0.43 -14.04
C VAL A 72 36.80 0.73 -15.49
N PRO A 73 36.76 -0.26 -16.40
CA PRO A 73 37.05 -0.06 -17.81
C PRO A 73 36.11 0.99 -18.40
N ALA A 74 36.58 1.76 -19.39
CA ALA A 74 35.86 2.92 -19.93
C ALA A 74 34.41 2.58 -20.36
N SER A 75 34.15 1.35 -20.79
CA SER A 75 32.81 0.85 -21.15
C SER A 75 31.84 0.69 -19.97
N GLN A 76 32.33 0.53 -18.74
CA GLN A 76 31.52 0.26 -17.55
C GLN A 76 31.38 1.48 -16.62
N ARG A 77 32.08 2.59 -16.88
CA ARG A 77 32.01 3.81 -16.05
C ARG A 77 30.61 4.44 -16.00
N ILE A 78 29.85 4.31 -17.09
CA ILE A 78 28.50 4.87 -17.19
C ILE A 78 27.49 4.01 -16.40
N ALA A 79 27.56 2.68 -16.59
CA ALA A 79 26.73 1.72 -15.85
C ALA A 79 27.03 1.73 -14.34
N SER A 80 28.25 2.08 -13.95
CA SER A 80 28.64 2.17 -12.55
C SER A 80 28.28 3.51 -11.88
N SER A 81 27.88 4.52 -12.66
CA SER A 81 27.52 5.84 -12.15
C SER A 81 26.36 5.76 -11.15
N ALA A 82 26.41 6.62 -10.13
CA ALA A 82 25.41 6.60 -9.06
C ALA A 82 24.00 6.90 -9.59
N ASP A 83 23.85 7.84 -10.52
CA ASP A 83 22.56 8.22 -11.09
C ASP A 83 21.94 7.12 -11.96
N TYR A 84 22.76 6.38 -12.70
CA TYR A 84 22.32 5.20 -13.48
C TYR A 84 21.76 4.13 -12.54
N LYS A 85 22.54 3.67 -11.55
CA LYS A 85 22.11 2.63 -10.59
C LYS A 85 20.87 3.03 -9.80
N ASN A 86 20.79 4.29 -9.38
CA ASN A 86 19.63 4.82 -8.65
C ASN A 86 18.37 4.84 -9.50
N THR A 87 18.49 5.10 -10.80
CA THR A 87 17.33 5.12 -11.72
C THR A 87 16.94 3.72 -12.13
N GLU A 88 17.91 2.84 -12.40
CA GLU A 88 17.71 1.41 -12.65
C GLU A 88 16.89 0.78 -11.51
N SER A 89 17.31 0.98 -10.25
CA SER A 89 16.59 0.47 -9.08
C SER A 89 15.14 0.98 -8.99
N LYS A 90 14.89 2.24 -9.39
CA LYS A 90 13.54 2.81 -9.42
C LYS A 90 12.70 2.21 -10.55
N MET A 91 13.26 2.03 -11.74
CA MET A 91 12.58 1.41 -12.87
C MET A 91 12.25 -0.06 -12.57
N GLN A 92 13.18 -0.80 -11.98
CA GLN A 92 12.93 -2.16 -11.48
C GLN A 92 11.85 -2.19 -10.40
N GLY A 93 11.85 -1.23 -9.46
CA GLY A 93 10.79 -1.13 -8.45
C GLY A 93 9.40 -0.90 -9.04
N VAL A 94 9.30 -0.10 -10.10
CA VAL A 94 8.05 0.11 -10.85
C VAL A 94 7.63 -1.17 -11.58
N LEU A 95 8.55 -1.88 -12.22
CA LEU A 95 8.27 -3.17 -12.87
C LEU A 95 7.82 -4.23 -11.86
N GLU A 96 8.47 -4.30 -10.70
CA GLU A 96 8.12 -5.24 -9.64
C GLU A 96 6.72 -4.96 -9.06
N TRP A 97 6.37 -3.68 -8.89
CA TRP A 97 5.00 -3.30 -8.56
C TRP A 97 4.01 -3.78 -9.63
N TYR A 98 4.32 -3.54 -10.91
CA TYR A 98 3.46 -3.95 -12.01
C TYR A 98 3.30 -5.48 -12.10
N ARG A 99 4.37 -6.24 -11.88
CA ARG A 99 4.33 -7.72 -11.81
C ARG A 99 3.36 -8.22 -10.74
N LYS A 100 3.35 -7.60 -9.56
CA LYS A 100 2.42 -7.94 -8.46
C LYS A 100 0.97 -7.67 -8.83
N GLU A 101 0.70 -6.52 -9.43
CA GLU A 101 -0.65 -6.17 -9.90
C GLU A 101 -1.14 -7.13 -10.98
N VAL A 102 -0.30 -7.44 -11.97
CA VAL A 102 -0.62 -8.41 -13.04
C VAL A 102 -0.87 -9.81 -12.47
N ALA A 103 -0.09 -10.28 -11.50
CA ALA A 103 -0.31 -11.56 -10.84
C ALA A 103 -1.66 -11.61 -10.09
N ALA A 104 -2.06 -10.50 -9.46
CA ALA A 104 -3.36 -10.37 -8.81
C ALA A 104 -4.52 -10.41 -9.84
N LEU A 105 -4.34 -9.81 -11.01
CA LEU A 105 -5.32 -9.87 -12.10
C LEU A 105 -5.37 -11.26 -12.75
N GLU A 106 -4.23 -11.93 -12.92
CA GLU A 106 -4.11 -13.28 -13.50
C GLU A 106 -4.82 -14.33 -12.64
N THR A 107 -4.61 -14.29 -11.32
CA THR A 107 -5.31 -15.20 -10.38
C THR A 107 -6.83 -15.03 -10.48
N ARG A 108 -7.31 -13.80 -10.61
CA ARG A 108 -8.74 -13.50 -10.83
C ARG A 108 -9.23 -13.99 -12.20
N ALA A 109 -8.44 -13.81 -13.27
CA ALA A 109 -8.82 -14.19 -14.63
C ALA A 109 -8.84 -15.72 -14.86
N THR A 110 -7.91 -16.43 -14.23
CA THR A 110 -7.85 -17.91 -14.29
C THR A 110 -8.91 -18.58 -13.42
N GLY A 111 -9.57 -17.82 -12.54
CA GLY A 111 -10.53 -18.35 -11.57
C GLY A 111 -9.89 -19.23 -10.50
N ARG A 112 -8.57 -19.11 -10.30
CA ARG A 112 -7.85 -19.79 -9.22
C ARG A 112 -7.96 -18.96 -7.95
N VAL A 113 -8.27 -19.64 -6.86
CA VAL A 113 -8.50 -19.00 -5.59
C VAL A 113 -7.32 -19.22 -4.67
N THR A 114 -6.83 -18.14 -4.10
CA THR A 114 -5.85 -18.15 -3.02
C THR A 114 -6.55 -17.88 -1.68
N PRO A 115 -6.04 -18.43 -0.56
CA PRO A 115 -6.61 -18.18 0.77
C PRO A 115 -6.58 -16.68 1.16
N ALA A 116 -5.73 -15.89 0.51
CA ALA A 116 -5.64 -14.44 0.70
C ALA A 116 -6.95 -13.69 0.44
N VAL A 117 -7.88 -14.27 -0.36
CA VAL A 117 -9.21 -13.70 -0.61
C VAL A 117 -10.02 -13.51 0.68
N LEU A 118 -9.77 -14.33 1.71
CA LEU A 118 -10.47 -14.27 3.00
C LEU A 118 -9.73 -13.46 4.08
N SER A 119 -8.56 -12.88 3.78
CA SER A 119 -7.79 -12.07 4.74
C SER A 119 -8.52 -10.80 5.28
N PRO A 120 -9.39 -10.10 4.52
CA PRO A 120 -10.13 -8.95 5.06
C PRO A 120 -11.31 -9.35 5.96
N VAL A 121 -11.67 -10.63 6.06
CA VAL A 121 -12.80 -11.09 6.89
C VAL A 121 -12.48 -10.90 8.37
N ARG A 122 -13.44 -10.38 9.13
CA ARG A 122 -13.34 -10.19 10.59
C ARG A 122 -14.49 -10.90 11.28
N VAL A 123 -14.18 -11.80 12.20
CA VAL A 123 -15.14 -12.62 12.93
C VAL A 123 -15.51 -11.92 14.24
N LYS A 124 -16.81 -11.72 14.48
CA LYS A 124 -17.32 -11.15 15.72
C LYS A 124 -17.69 -12.28 16.66
N LEU A 125 -16.84 -12.55 17.65
CA LEU A 125 -17.11 -13.54 18.69
C LEU A 125 -17.80 -12.88 19.90
N PRO A 126 -18.73 -13.57 20.58
CA PRO A 126 -19.56 -13.02 21.68
C PRO A 126 -18.79 -12.71 22.99
N GLY A 127 -17.45 -12.81 23.00
CA GLY A 127 -16.60 -12.41 24.13
C GLY A 127 -15.37 -11.60 23.72
N ALA A 128 -15.26 -11.22 22.44
CA ALA A 128 -14.17 -10.37 21.98
C ALA A 128 -14.44 -8.93 22.43
N THR A 129 -13.65 -8.45 23.39
CA THR A 129 -13.66 -7.05 23.87
C THR A 129 -13.26 -6.03 22.80
N ASP A 130 -12.72 -6.50 21.67
CA ASP A 130 -12.25 -5.63 20.60
C ASP A 130 -13.35 -5.37 19.56
N ALA A 131 -13.78 -4.11 19.46
CA ALA A 131 -14.74 -3.64 18.48
C ALA A 131 -14.34 -3.85 17.00
N ARG A 132 -13.09 -4.28 16.74
CA ARG A 132 -12.55 -4.57 15.39
C ARG A 132 -12.76 -6.01 14.91
N GLY A 133 -13.22 -6.92 15.79
CA GLY A 133 -13.38 -8.35 15.48
C GLY A 133 -12.04 -9.09 15.29
N VAL A 134 -12.08 -10.41 15.44
CA VAL A 134 -10.92 -11.31 15.36
C VAL A 134 -10.61 -11.65 13.90
N ARG A 135 -9.33 -11.87 13.56
CA ARG A 135 -8.96 -12.29 12.19
C ARG A 135 -9.42 -13.72 11.94
N LEU A 136 -9.83 -14.01 10.69
CA LEU A 136 -10.27 -15.36 10.33
C LEU A 136 -9.15 -16.41 10.51
N GLU A 137 -7.90 -16.03 10.23
CA GLU A 137 -6.71 -16.89 10.36
C GLU A 137 -6.46 -17.39 11.79
N GLU A 138 -6.93 -16.66 12.81
CA GLU A 138 -6.78 -17.02 14.23
C GLU A 138 -7.87 -18.00 14.69
N VAL A 139 -9.01 -18.04 14.00
CA VAL A 139 -10.20 -18.83 14.37
C VAL A 139 -10.35 -20.08 13.49
N ALA A 140 -9.79 -20.06 12.29
CA ALA A 140 -9.93 -21.12 11.30
C ALA A 140 -8.70 -21.24 10.39
N THR A 141 -8.49 -22.45 9.89
CA THR A 141 -7.53 -22.74 8.82
C THR A 141 -8.23 -22.65 7.47
N VAL A 142 -7.61 -21.98 6.50
CA VAL A 142 -8.13 -21.85 5.14
C VAL A 142 -7.30 -22.71 4.19
N GLY A 143 -7.95 -23.67 3.54
CA GLY A 143 -7.38 -24.55 2.53
C GLY A 143 -8.04 -24.38 1.16
N VAL A 144 -7.38 -24.89 0.12
CA VAL A 144 -7.90 -24.92 -1.26
C VAL A 144 -8.03 -26.39 -1.65
N LYS A 145 -9.23 -26.84 -2.04
CA LYS A 145 -9.47 -28.26 -2.40
C LYS A 145 -9.36 -28.52 -3.90
N ASP A 146 -10.00 -27.67 -4.72
CA ASP A 146 -10.14 -27.90 -6.17
C ASP A 146 -9.72 -26.67 -7.01
N GLY A 147 -8.94 -25.76 -6.42
CA GLY A 147 -8.51 -24.49 -7.04
C GLY A 147 -9.62 -23.44 -7.19
N THR A 148 -10.89 -23.86 -7.26
CA THR A 148 -12.10 -23.04 -7.36
C THR A 148 -12.91 -23.01 -6.06
N THR A 149 -12.58 -23.90 -5.12
CA THR A 149 -13.29 -24.06 -3.86
C THR A 149 -12.34 -23.80 -2.69
N LEU A 150 -12.71 -22.86 -1.82
CA LEU A 150 -12.06 -22.69 -0.53
C LEU A 150 -12.74 -23.57 0.52
N LEU A 151 -11.91 -24.15 1.39
CA LEU A 151 -12.32 -24.92 2.53
C LEU A 151 -11.86 -24.17 3.78
N VAL A 152 -12.80 -23.77 4.63
CA VAL A 152 -12.50 -23.13 5.91
C VAL A 152 -12.81 -24.14 7.01
N THR A 153 -11.79 -24.60 7.71
CA THR A 153 -11.91 -25.52 8.84
C THR A 153 -11.71 -24.74 10.14
N VAL A 154 -12.78 -24.66 10.92
CA VAL A 154 -12.81 -23.91 12.17
C VAL A 154 -12.23 -24.75 13.30
N PHE A 155 -11.50 -24.13 14.23
CA PHE A 155 -10.91 -24.86 15.36
C PHE A 155 -11.97 -25.31 16.38
N GLU A 156 -12.94 -24.44 16.69
CA GLU A 156 -14.00 -24.68 17.66
C GLU A 156 -15.40 -24.67 17.00
N GLU A 157 -16.19 -25.72 17.23
CA GLU A 157 -17.52 -25.90 16.61
C GLU A 157 -18.51 -24.76 16.93
N HIS A 158 -18.45 -24.23 18.14
CA HIS A 158 -19.31 -23.13 18.59
C HIS A 158 -19.08 -21.84 17.79
N THR A 159 -17.90 -21.67 17.20
CA THR A 159 -17.54 -20.46 16.45
C THR A 159 -18.00 -20.47 14.99
N LEU A 160 -18.45 -21.63 14.47
CA LEU A 160 -18.82 -21.80 13.06
C LEU A 160 -19.90 -20.82 12.59
N LYS A 161 -20.93 -20.58 13.41
CA LYS A 161 -22.03 -19.65 13.08
C LYS A 161 -21.52 -18.21 12.92
N TYR A 162 -20.58 -17.78 13.76
CA TYR A 162 -20.00 -16.44 13.70
C TYR A 162 -19.07 -16.30 12.48
N VAL A 163 -18.33 -17.35 12.13
CA VAL A 163 -17.47 -17.38 10.94
C VAL A 163 -18.30 -17.29 9.67
N GLU A 164 -19.39 -18.06 9.57
CA GLU A 164 -20.32 -17.98 8.44
C GLU A 164 -20.90 -16.57 8.28
N GLN A 165 -21.40 -15.98 9.37
CA GLN A 165 -21.92 -14.61 9.36
C GLN A 165 -20.84 -13.59 8.96
N ALA A 166 -19.61 -13.75 9.44
CA ALA A 166 -18.50 -12.87 9.09
C ALA A 166 -18.17 -12.92 7.58
N ILE A 167 -18.25 -14.10 6.96
CA ILE A 167 -18.05 -14.27 5.52
C ILE A 167 -19.17 -13.58 4.73
N TYR A 168 -20.42 -13.66 5.19
CA TYR A 168 -21.53 -12.91 4.60
C TYR A 168 -21.37 -11.39 4.78
N ASP A 169 -21.00 -10.94 5.98
CA ASP A 169 -20.77 -9.53 6.32
C ASP A 169 -19.64 -8.92 5.47
N ALA A 170 -18.62 -9.71 5.14
CA ALA A 170 -17.50 -9.28 4.30
C ALA A 170 -17.88 -8.97 2.84
N LYS A 171 -19.12 -9.32 2.41
CA LYS A 171 -19.67 -9.03 1.09
C LYS A 171 -18.70 -9.33 -0.05
N LEU A 172 -18.04 -10.49 0.02
CA LEU A 172 -17.21 -10.96 -1.09
C LEU A 172 -18.10 -11.14 -2.33
N PRO A 173 -17.64 -10.74 -3.53
CA PRO A 173 -18.48 -10.71 -4.73
C PRO A 173 -19.02 -12.10 -5.08
N SER A 174 -20.35 -12.25 -5.01
CA SER A 174 -21.12 -13.43 -5.42
C SER A 174 -20.69 -14.77 -4.81
N ILE A 175 -20.32 -14.77 -3.53
CA ILE A 175 -19.85 -15.96 -2.84
C ILE A 175 -20.79 -16.31 -1.69
N THR A 176 -21.26 -17.57 -1.64
CA THR A 176 -22.09 -18.08 -0.55
C THR A 176 -21.39 -19.23 0.16
N PRO A 177 -21.13 -19.14 1.48
CA PRO A 177 -20.61 -20.26 2.25
C PRO A 177 -21.64 -21.38 2.34
N GLN A 178 -21.22 -22.62 2.10
CA GLN A 178 -22.00 -23.84 2.25
C GLN A 178 -21.40 -24.67 3.39
N LYS A 179 -22.21 -25.02 4.38
CA LYS A 179 -21.79 -25.94 5.44
C LYS A 179 -21.78 -27.36 4.89
N VAL A 180 -20.67 -28.06 5.09
CA VAL A 180 -20.56 -29.48 4.75
C VAL A 180 -20.63 -30.30 6.03
N ASP A 181 -19.83 -29.90 7.03
CA ASP A 181 -19.71 -30.59 8.32
C ASP A 181 -19.89 -29.62 9.50
N THR A 182 -19.89 -30.14 10.72
CA THR A 182 -19.98 -29.35 11.97
C THR A 182 -18.76 -28.43 12.19
N ARG A 183 -17.65 -28.63 11.47
CA ARG A 183 -16.42 -27.81 11.58
C ARG A 183 -15.98 -27.17 10.27
N THR A 184 -16.60 -27.55 9.14
CA THR A 184 -16.06 -27.27 7.81
C THR A 184 -17.06 -26.48 6.96
N ILE A 185 -16.61 -25.35 6.43
CA ILE A 185 -17.36 -24.49 5.51
C ILE A 185 -16.70 -24.55 4.13
N LYS A 186 -17.47 -24.87 3.11
CA LYS A 186 -17.09 -24.85 1.70
C LYS A 186 -17.54 -23.55 1.06
N ILE A 187 -16.65 -22.91 0.32
CA ILE A 187 -16.94 -21.66 -0.38
C ILE A 187 -16.63 -21.87 -1.87
N PRO A 188 -17.64 -22.16 -2.70
CA PRO A 188 -17.45 -22.29 -4.14
C PRO A 188 -17.31 -20.91 -4.77
N ILE A 189 -16.26 -20.70 -5.57
CA ILE A 189 -16.07 -19.48 -6.36
C ILE A 189 -16.40 -19.78 -7.82
N PRO A 190 -17.33 -19.00 -8.42
CA PRO A 190 -17.66 -19.17 -9.83
C PRO A 190 -16.47 -18.78 -10.71
N LYS A 191 -16.30 -19.49 -11.82
CA LYS A 191 -15.29 -19.14 -12.82
C LYS A 191 -15.71 -17.84 -13.54
N PRO A 192 -14.76 -16.95 -13.87
CA PRO A 192 -15.07 -15.74 -14.62
C PRO A 192 -15.51 -16.05 -16.05
N THR A 193 -16.46 -15.27 -16.58
CA THR A 193 -16.90 -15.37 -17.98
C THR A 193 -15.87 -14.74 -18.92
N VAL A 194 -15.99 -15.02 -20.23
CA VAL A 194 -15.10 -14.47 -21.27
C VAL A 194 -15.11 -12.93 -21.26
N GLU A 195 -16.28 -12.33 -21.08
CA GLU A 195 -16.43 -10.86 -21.01
C GLU A 195 -15.66 -10.26 -19.83
N THR A 196 -15.77 -10.85 -18.64
CA THR A 196 -14.98 -10.43 -17.47
C THR A 196 -13.49 -10.63 -17.67
N ARG A 197 -13.05 -11.71 -18.32
CA ARG A 197 -11.63 -11.93 -18.65
C ARG A 197 -11.09 -10.82 -19.56
N ASN A 198 -11.84 -10.45 -20.60
CA ASN A 198 -11.47 -9.35 -21.50
C ASN A 198 -11.43 -7.99 -20.78
N ALA A 199 -12.36 -7.75 -19.85
CA ALA A 199 -12.36 -6.54 -19.03
C ALA A 199 -11.13 -6.45 -18.10
N LEU A 200 -10.70 -7.57 -17.52
CA LEU A 200 -9.47 -7.64 -16.71
C LEU A 200 -8.22 -7.37 -17.55
N TYR A 201 -8.13 -7.95 -18.74
CA TYR A 201 -7.04 -7.66 -19.67
C TYR A 201 -7.01 -6.18 -20.08
N THR A 202 -8.18 -5.59 -20.36
CA THR A 202 -8.29 -4.15 -20.68
C THR A 202 -7.81 -3.29 -19.51
N THR A 203 -8.09 -3.70 -18.27
CA THR A 203 -7.62 -3.00 -17.07
C THR A 203 -6.09 -3.09 -16.93
N ALA A 204 -5.51 -4.27 -17.13
CA ALA A 204 -4.06 -4.46 -17.11
C ALA A 204 -3.34 -3.65 -18.21
N SER A 205 -3.96 -3.54 -19.39
CA SER A 205 -3.45 -2.72 -20.50
C SER A 205 -3.44 -1.24 -20.14
N ARG A 206 -4.49 -0.73 -19.49
CA ARG A 206 -4.51 0.66 -18.96
C ARG A 206 -3.39 0.89 -17.94
N GLN A 207 -3.22 -0.03 -17.00
CA GLN A 207 -2.13 0.04 -16.00
C GLN A 207 -0.74 -0.02 -16.68
N ALA A 208 -0.57 -0.79 -17.75
CA ALA A 208 0.67 -0.79 -18.52
C ALA A 208 0.96 0.55 -19.16
N GLU A 209 -0.03 1.26 -19.72
CA GLU A 209 0.19 2.61 -20.26
C GLU A 209 0.65 3.59 -19.17
N ASP A 210 0.09 3.51 -17.98
CA ASP A 210 0.53 4.34 -16.85
C ASP A 210 1.99 4.03 -16.48
N VAL A 211 2.37 2.76 -16.45
CA VAL A 211 3.76 2.35 -16.20
C VAL A 211 4.69 2.83 -17.31
N ARG A 212 4.30 2.73 -18.58
CA ARG A 212 5.08 3.25 -19.73
C ARG A 212 5.33 4.74 -19.58
N VAL A 213 4.32 5.51 -19.14
CA VAL A 213 4.48 6.94 -18.86
C VAL A 213 5.43 7.18 -17.68
N GLN A 214 5.36 6.38 -16.62
CA GLN A 214 6.27 6.48 -15.48
C GLN A 214 7.73 6.17 -15.86
N LEU A 215 7.98 5.11 -16.62
CA LEU A 215 9.33 4.75 -17.11
C LEU A 215 9.93 5.87 -17.96
N ARG A 216 9.13 6.44 -18.88
CA ARG A 216 9.57 7.62 -19.67
C ARG A 216 9.91 8.82 -18.80
N LYS A 217 9.12 9.10 -17.76
CA LYS A 217 9.39 10.20 -16.81
C LYS A 217 10.70 9.96 -16.04
N LEU A 218 10.97 8.74 -15.59
CA LEU A 218 12.21 8.38 -14.91
C LEU A 218 13.42 8.52 -15.83
N HIS A 219 13.31 8.05 -17.07
CA HIS A 219 14.36 8.21 -18.08
C HIS A 219 14.64 9.68 -18.39
N GLN A 220 13.59 10.50 -18.60
CA GLN A 220 13.76 11.94 -18.79
C GLN A 220 14.41 12.64 -17.59
N ALA A 221 14.07 12.21 -16.36
CA ALA A 221 14.70 12.74 -15.16
C ALA A 221 16.18 12.35 -15.06
N LEU A 222 16.56 11.16 -15.51
CA LEU A 222 17.95 10.73 -15.58
C LEU A 222 18.77 11.55 -16.57
N LEU A 223 18.26 11.74 -17.79
CA LEU A 223 18.92 12.56 -18.81
C LEU A 223 19.14 14.01 -18.34
N LYS A 224 18.17 14.58 -17.62
CA LYS A 224 18.28 15.92 -17.03
C LYS A 224 19.27 16.01 -15.87
N LYS A 225 19.48 14.93 -15.12
CA LYS A 225 20.44 14.91 -14.00
C LYS A 225 21.86 14.72 -14.47
N ALA A 226 22.04 13.94 -15.53
CA ALA A 226 23.34 13.68 -16.12
C ALA A 226 23.76 14.76 -17.15
N ASP A 227 22.90 15.75 -17.42
CA ASP A 227 23.11 16.82 -18.42
C ASP A 227 23.50 16.28 -19.81
N ILE A 228 22.88 15.18 -20.22
CA ILE A 228 23.24 14.44 -21.44
C ILE A 228 22.39 14.88 -22.63
N ASN A 229 23.06 15.35 -23.67
CA ASN A 229 22.44 15.67 -24.95
C ASN A 229 22.31 14.45 -25.86
N LYS A 230 21.35 14.50 -26.80
CA LYS A 230 21.03 13.42 -27.77
C LYS A 230 22.21 12.98 -28.65
N HIS A 231 23.25 13.79 -28.79
CA HIS A 231 24.43 13.52 -29.63
C HIS A 231 25.61 12.91 -28.89
N SER A 232 25.50 12.72 -27.57
CA SER A 232 26.55 12.06 -26.80
C SER A 232 26.56 10.54 -27.04
N ALA A 233 27.72 9.91 -26.93
CA ALA A 233 27.83 8.45 -26.99
C ALA A 233 27.09 7.78 -25.82
N ASP A 234 27.10 8.43 -24.65
CA ASP A 234 26.52 7.92 -23.42
C ASP A 234 24.99 7.79 -23.50
N PHE A 235 24.32 8.65 -24.28
CA PHE A 235 22.88 8.61 -24.50
C PHE A 235 22.38 7.22 -24.94
N SER A 236 23.15 6.53 -25.78
CA SER A 236 22.81 5.18 -26.25
C SER A 236 22.64 4.17 -25.10
N THR A 237 23.45 4.28 -24.06
CA THR A 237 23.42 3.36 -22.91
C THR A 237 22.19 3.59 -22.02
N TYR A 238 21.79 4.84 -21.82
CA TYR A 238 20.59 5.20 -21.06
C TYR A 238 19.32 4.79 -21.82
N GLN A 239 19.32 4.96 -23.15
CA GLN A 239 18.23 4.52 -24.00
C GLN A 239 18.08 2.99 -23.95
N ALA A 240 19.19 2.25 -24.00
CA ALA A 240 19.17 0.78 -23.91
C ALA A 240 18.54 0.28 -22.59
N LEU A 241 18.81 0.92 -21.46
CA LEU A 241 18.18 0.58 -20.18
C LEU A 241 16.66 0.79 -20.21
N ASN A 242 16.19 1.89 -20.81
CA ASN A 242 14.77 2.12 -20.97
C ASN A 242 14.12 1.08 -21.90
N ASP A 243 14.77 0.76 -23.02
CA ASP A 243 14.25 -0.20 -23.99
C ASP A 243 14.17 -1.62 -23.39
N GLN A 244 15.14 -2.01 -22.56
CA GLN A 244 15.09 -3.25 -21.77
C GLN A 244 13.86 -3.28 -20.85
N CYS A 245 13.65 -2.23 -20.03
CA CYS A 245 12.50 -2.14 -19.13
C CYS A 245 11.16 -2.16 -19.88
N MET A 246 11.09 -1.52 -21.05
CA MET A 246 9.90 -1.52 -21.90
C MET A 246 9.63 -2.91 -22.48
N SER A 247 10.68 -3.63 -22.90
CA SER A 247 10.56 -5.00 -23.40
C SER A 247 10.08 -5.97 -22.31
N GLU A 248 10.54 -5.82 -21.07
CA GLU A 248 10.08 -6.62 -19.94
C GLU A 248 8.59 -6.39 -19.63
N LEU A 249 8.16 -5.13 -19.64
CA LEU A 249 6.74 -4.77 -19.46
C LEU A 249 5.87 -5.45 -20.53
N GLU A 250 6.32 -5.42 -21.78
CA GLU A 250 5.61 -6.08 -22.89
C GLU A 250 5.57 -7.60 -22.77
N GLN A 251 6.66 -8.22 -22.29
CA GLN A 251 6.67 -9.65 -21.98
C GLN A 251 5.66 -10.01 -20.89
N ILE A 252 5.54 -9.20 -19.83
CA ILE A 252 4.56 -9.39 -18.76
C ILE A 252 3.12 -9.29 -19.31
N LEU A 253 2.85 -8.28 -20.13
CA LEU A 253 1.54 -8.14 -20.77
C LEU A 253 1.21 -9.30 -21.72
N ALA A 254 2.19 -9.76 -22.49
CA ALA A 254 2.02 -10.89 -23.39
C ALA A 254 1.76 -12.19 -22.61
N HIS A 255 2.41 -12.38 -21.46
CA HIS A 255 2.14 -13.49 -20.55
C HIS A 255 0.69 -13.44 -20.04
N LEU A 256 0.22 -12.28 -19.58
CA LEU A 256 -1.15 -12.11 -19.12
C LEU A 256 -2.18 -12.36 -20.22
N LYS A 257 -1.89 -11.93 -21.46
CA LYS A 257 -2.77 -12.21 -22.60
C LYS A 257 -2.97 -13.71 -22.79
N LYS A 258 -1.87 -14.48 -22.80
CA LYS A 258 -1.88 -15.94 -22.93
C LYS A 258 -2.64 -16.65 -21.81
N SER A 259 -2.55 -16.16 -20.57
CA SER A 259 -3.26 -16.75 -19.42
C SER A 259 -4.74 -16.39 -19.39
N THR A 260 -5.12 -15.26 -19.98
CA THR A 260 -6.50 -14.76 -19.99
C THR A 260 -7.30 -15.27 -21.20
N GLY A 261 -6.67 -15.61 -22.33
CA GLY A 261 -7.34 -16.14 -23.52
C GLY A 261 -6.41 -16.25 -24.73
#